data_AF-A0A1G0MBV3-F1
#
_entry.id   AF-A0A1G0MBV3-F1
#
_cell.length_a   1.000
_cell.length_b   1.000
_cell.length_c   1.000
_cell.angle_alpha   90.00
_cell.angle_beta   90.00
_cell.angle_gamma   90.00
#
_symmetry.space_group_name_H-M   'P 1'
#
loop_
_entity.id
_entity.type
_entity.pdbx_description
1 polymer ?
#
loop_
_entity_poly.entity_id
_entity_poly.type
_entity_poly.pdbx_seq_one_letter_code
_entity_poly.pdbx_strand_id
1 'polypeptide(L)' 'MGLLERNRAAVQWSEEHQAAYGFFPVGGTFEWIFLEDARSFRAKVRLMEKHGLRGFSAWVLGPEDPAIWETLAPRRADR' A
#
# COMPACT_ATOMS: atom_id res chain seq x y z
N MET A 1 2.09 -17.75 -0.79
CA MET A 1 3.21 -17.33 0.08
C MET A 1 3.99 -16.23 -0.60
N GLY A 2 4.15 -15.08 0.07
CA GLY A 2 4.85 -13.90 -0.47
C GLY A 2 6.39 -14.05 -0.43
N LEU A 3 7.12 -13.19 -1.14
CA LEU A 3 8.60 -13.27 -1.19
C LEU A 3 9.24 -12.94 0.17
N LEU A 4 8.70 -11.98 0.93
CA LEU A 4 9.18 -11.67 2.29
C LEU A 4 8.96 -12.83 3.27
N GLU A 5 7.79 -13.47 3.21
CA GLU A 5 7.44 -14.61 4.06
C GLU A 5 8.37 -15.81 3.82
N ARG A 6 8.61 -16.17 2.54
CA ARG A 6 9.54 -17.26 2.19
C ARG A 6 10.95 -17.04 2.72
N ASN A 7 11.37 -15.79 2.82
CA ASN A 7 12.70 -15.40 3.32
C ASN A 7 12.70 -15.03 4.81
N ARG A 8 11.59 -15.22 5.53
CA ARG A 8 11.43 -14.85 6.95
C ARG A 8 11.78 -13.39 7.23
N ALA A 9 11.54 -12.51 6.27
CA ALA A 9 11.78 -11.08 6.38
C ALA A 9 10.61 -10.40 7.12
N ALA A 10 10.93 -9.48 8.03
CA ALA A 10 9.93 -8.67 8.70
C ALA A 10 9.39 -7.57 7.76
N VAL A 11 8.07 -7.37 7.80
CA VAL A 11 7.43 -6.22 7.16
C VAL A 11 7.45 -5.04 8.13
N GLN A 12 7.91 -3.89 7.66
CA GLN A 12 8.03 -2.64 8.38
C GLN A 12 7.22 -1.55 7.68
N TRP A 13 6.85 -0.50 8.41
CA TRP A 13 6.18 0.68 7.86
C TRP A 13 7.16 1.84 7.74
N SER A 14 7.22 2.49 6.57
CA SER A 14 7.92 3.76 6.39
C SER A 14 6.95 4.92 6.57
N GLU A 15 7.13 5.72 7.62
CA GLU A 15 6.35 6.95 7.80
C GLU A 15 6.70 8.02 6.75
N GLU A 16 7.93 8.05 6.25
CA GLU A 16 8.35 9.00 5.22
C GLU A 16 7.67 8.70 3.87
N HIS A 17 7.67 7.43 3.46
CA HIS A 17 7.15 7.03 2.14
C HIS A 17 5.67 6.60 2.18
N GLN A 18 5.10 6.45 3.37
CA GLN A 18 3.74 5.95 3.58
C GLN A 18 3.48 4.61 2.85
N ALA A 19 4.44 3.69 2.97
CA ALA A 19 4.40 2.36 2.37
C ALA A 19 5.00 1.31 3.31
N ALA A 20 4.49 0.08 3.20
CA ALA A 20 5.09 -1.07 3.86
C ALA A 20 6.29 -1.55 3.04
N TYR A 21 7.33 -2.02 3.71
CA TYR A 21 8.52 -2.54 3.06
C TYR A 21 9.16 -3.66 3.89
N GLY A 22 10.00 -4.45 3.25
CA GLY A 22 10.86 -5.43 3.92
C GLY A 22 12.08 -5.72 3.07
N PHE A 23 13.08 -6.36 3.67
CA PHE A 23 14.30 -6.72 2.98
C PHE A 23 14.91 -8.00 3.56
N PHE A 24 15.69 -8.70 2.75
CA PHE A 24 16.41 -9.91 3.15
C PHE A 24 17.73 -10.05 2.37
N PRO A 25 18.76 -10.69 2.94
CA PRO A 25 20.03 -10.86 2.27
C PRO A 25 19.94 -11.93 1.18
N VAL A 26 20.55 -11.66 0.02
CA VAL A 26 20.71 -12.59 -1.10
C VAL A 26 22.12 -12.42 -1.66
N GLY A 27 22.96 -13.46 -1.60
CA GLY A 27 24.26 -13.46 -2.26
C GLY A 27 25.21 -12.31 -1.87
N GLY A 28 25.14 -11.81 -0.63
CA GLY A 28 25.97 -10.70 -0.15
C GLY A 28 25.40 -9.30 -0.43
N THR A 29 24.22 -9.19 -1.06
CA THR A 29 23.43 -7.95 -1.16
C THR A 29 22.09 -8.10 -0.41
N PHE A 30 21.27 -7.05 -0.43
CA PHE A 30 19.90 -7.06 0.07
C PHE A 30 18.90 -6.87 -1.07
N GLU A 31 17.87 -7.72 -1.12
CA GLU A 31 16.68 -7.46 -1.91
C GLU A 31 15.68 -6.66 -1.07
N TRP A 32 15.13 -5.60 -1.66
CA TRP A 32 14.16 -4.72 -1.02
C TRP A 32 12.81 -4.84 -1.72
N ILE A 33 11.75 -5.00 -0.92
CA ILE A 33 10.39 -5.12 -1.41
C ILE A 33 9.55 -4.04 -0.77
N PHE A 34 8.92 -3.23 -1.63
CA PHE A 34 7.91 -2.27 -1.23
C PHE A 34 6.53 -2.84 -1.58
N LEU A 35 5.59 -2.66 -0.68
CA LEU A 35 4.26 -3.24 -0.73
C LEU A 35 3.20 -2.14 -0.67
N GLU A 36 2.10 -2.41 -1.35
CA GLU A 36 0.89 -1.60 -1.29
C GLU A 36 -0.20 -2.40 -0.57
N ASP A 37 -0.90 -1.71 0.34
CA ASP A 37 -2.02 -2.26 1.11
C ASP A 37 -3.09 -1.16 1.31
N ALA A 38 -4.17 -1.49 2.01
CA ALA A 38 -5.20 -0.51 2.33
C ALA A 38 -4.67 0.70 3.14
N ARG A 39 -3.58 0.58 3.92
CA ARG A 39 -2.99 1.70 4.68
C ARG A 39 -2.28 2.68 3.76
N SER A 40 -1.40 2.19 2.88
CA SER A 40 -0.69 3.04 1.90
C SER A 40 -1.66 3.65 0.90
N PHE A 41 -2.70 2.91 0.48
CA PHE A 41 -3.75 3.42 -0.38
C PHE A 41 -4.54 4.56 0.29
N ARG A 42 -4.94 4.41 1.57
CA ARG A 42 -5.58 5.51 2.33
C ARG A 42 -4.72 6.77 2.40
N ALA A 43 -3.40 6.64 2.50
CA ALA A 43 -2.50 7.79 2.50
C ALA A 43 -2.55 8.54 1.14
N LYS A 44 -2.59 7.81 0.03
CA LYS A 44 -2.72 8.37 -1.33
C LYS A 44 -4.10 9.02 -1.55
N VAL A 45 -5.18 8.41 -1.05
CA VAL A 45 -6.54 9.00 -1.10
C VAL A 45 -6.59 10.30 -0.30
N ARG A 46 -6.00 10.36 0.91
CA ARG A 46 -5.91 11.61 1.68
C ARG A 46 -5.13 12.70 0.95
N LEU A 47 -4.07 12.33 0.22
CA LEU A 47 -3.32 13.29 -0.60
C LEU A 47 -4.17 13.83 -1.76
N MET A 48 -4.91 12.95 -2.43
CA MET A 48 -5.86 13.32 -3.48
C MET A 48 -6.92 14.31 -2.94
N GLU A 49 -7.54 14.00 -1.79
CA GLU A 49 -8.51 14.89 -1.11
C GLU A 49 -7.87 16.24 -0.74
N LYS A 50 -6.68 16.22 -0.10
CA LYS A 50 -5.95 17.42 0.33
C LYS A 50 -5.69 18.39 -0.82
N HIS A 51 -5.42 17.88 -2.01
CA HIS A 51 -5.11 18.68 -3.18
C HIS A 51 -6.33 18.92 -4.10
N GLY A 52 -7.53 18.49 -3.71
CA GLY A 52 -8.74 18.67 -4.51
C GLY A 52 -8.68 17.98 -5.88
N LEU A 53 -7.93 16.88 -5.98
CA LEU A 53 -7.82 16.14 -7.23
C LEU A 53 -9.14 15.41 -7.52
N ARG A 54 -9.48 15.29 -8.81
CA ARG A 54 -10.75 14.66 -9.25
C ARG A 54 -10.86 13.18 -8.87
N GLY A 55 -9.74 12.49 -8.76
CA GLY A 55 -9.69 11.04 -8.57
C GLY A 55 -8.28 10.49 -8.70
N PHE A 56 -8.19 9.17 -8.81
CA PHE A 56 -6.97 8.43 -9.09
C PHE A 56 -7.20 7.48 -10.28
N SER A 57 -6.13 6.93 -10.84
CA SER A 57 -6.18 5.86 -11.82
C SER A 57 -5.43 4.64 -11.28
N ALA A 58 -6.00 3.45 -11.44
CA ALA A 58 -5.43 2.21 -10.93
C ALA A 58 -4.78 1.42 -12.07
N TRP A 59 -3.56 0.91 -11.83
CA TRP A 59 -2.87 0.00 -12.73
C TRP A 59 -2.35 -1.21 -11.95
N VAL A 60 -2.74 -2.45 -12.26
CA VAL A 60 -3.93 -2.89 -13.01
C VAL A 60 -4.92 -3.50 -12.01
N LEU A 61 -6.16 -3.71 -12.43
CA LEU A 61 -7.16 -4.41 -11.61
C LEU A 61 -6.84 -5.90 -11.51
N GLY A 62 -7.03 -6.49 -10.34
CA GLY A 62 -6.84 -7.91 -10.04
C GLY A 62 -5.86 -8.21 -8.89
N PRO A 63 -4.62 -7.71 -8.92
CA PRO A 63 -3.59 -8.06 -7.94
C PRO A 63 -3.59 -7.18 -6.67
N GLU A 64 -4.49 -6.21 -6.54
CA GLU A 64 -4.55 -5.32 -5.39
C GLU A 64 -5.03 -6.01 -4.10
N ASP A 65 -4.75 -5.38 -2.95
CA ASP A 65 -5.43 -5.70 -1.69
C ASP A 65 -6.93 -5.35 -1.82
N PRO A 66 -7.86 -6.32 -1.74
CA PRO A 66 -9.29 -6.05 -1.89
C PRO A 66 -9.83 -5.01 -0.89
N ALA A 67 -9.19 -4.85 0.26
CA ALA A 67 -9.59 -3.87 1.27
C ALA A 67 -9.39 -2.42 0.81
N ILE A 68 -8.66 -2.15 -0.28
CA ILE A 68 -8.59 -0.79 -0.82
C ILE A 68 -9.96 -0.26 -1.23
N TRP A 69 -10.86 -1.13 -1.73
CA TRP A 69 -12.18 -0.73 -2.21
C TRP A 69 -13.09 -0.27 -1.07
N GLU A 70 -12.92 -0.82 0.13
CA GLU A 70 -13.62 -0.40 1.34
C GLU A 70 -13.24 1.03 1.74
N THR A 71 -12.04 1.48 1.40
CA THR A 71 -11.58 2.85 1.69
C THR A 71 -12.27 3.91 0.84
N LEU A 72 -12.87 3.50 -0.28
CA LEU A 72 -13.62 4.36 -1.20
C LEU A 72 -15.13 4.34 -0.92
N ALA A 73 -15.60 3.46 -0.04
CA ALA A 73 -17.01 3.39 0.30
C ALA A 73 -17.50 4.76 0.79
N PRO A 74 -18.63 5.27 0.28
CA PRO A 74 -19.11 6.57 0.68
C PRO A 74 -19.27 6.57 2.20
N ARG A 75 -18.66 7.57 2.86
CA ARG A 75 -19.06 7.92 4.23
C ARG A 75 -20.56 8.10 4.14
N ARG A 76 -21.34 7.29 4.86
CA ARG A 76 -22.78 7.51 4.97
C ARG A 76 -22.93 8.96 5.42
N ALA A 77 -23.39 9.82 4.52
CA ALA A 77 -23.89 11.13 4.89
C ALA A 77 -25.06 10.82 5.82
N ASP A 78 -24.85 11.07 7.09
CA ASP A 78 -25.88 11.41 8.04
C ASP A 78 -26.85 12.38 7.36
N ARG A 79 -28.00 11.83 6.98
CA ARG A 79 -29.18 12.59 6.56
C ARG A 79 -29.83 13.23 7.77
#